data_AF-A0A6N7PX53-F1
#
_entry.id   AF-A0A6N7PX53-F1
#
_cell.length_a   1.000
_cell.length_b   1.000
_cell.length_c   1.000
_cell.angle_alpha   90.00
_cell.angle_beta   90.00
_cell.angle_gamma   90.00
#
_symmetry.space_group_name_H-M   'P 1'
#
loop_
_entity.id
_entity.type
_entity.pdbx_description
1 polymer ?
#
loop_
_entity_poly.entity_id
_entity_poly.type
_entity_poly.pdbx_seq_one_letter_code
_entity_poly.pdbx_strand_id
1 'polypeptide(L)'
;MTHLASFFRPLAVALSLAFVAAPTVAFAGTDAAPAAAKDEAGKKKRPAFPIPADRFEQQVNKRIEKVRERMESRMKAKNVPEAKRESLRKAFDAKATEIRAAAKRVGQDGTVTKDEAKEVRKLARSLKPHKGKGKGKNKGHHAKKHGQTA
;
A
#
# COMPACT_ATOMS: atom_id res chain seq x y z
N MET A 1 37.49 10.60 -45.50
CA MET A 1 37.70 9.62 -44.43
C MET A 1 36.35 9.05 -44.03
N THR A 2 36.15 7.75 -44.34
CA THR A 2 35.15 6.79 -43.85
C THR A 2 33.66 7.19 -43.77
N HIS A 3 32.91 6.82 -44.82
CA HIS A 3 31.50 6.44 -44.73
C HIS A 3 31.40 4.97 -44.30
N LEU A 4 30.56 4.66 -43.30
CA LEU A 4 30.24 3.29 -42.88
C LEU A 4 28.78 2.99 -43.21
N ALA A 5 28.59 2.06 -44.14
CA ALA A 5 27.31 1.54 -44.59
C ALA A 5 26.82 0.40 -43.69
N SER A 6 25.49 0.16 -43.74
CA SER A 6 24.78 -1.11 -43.48
C SER A 6 24.81 -1.63 -42.03
N PHE A 7 23.74 -2.17 -41.44
CA PHE A 7 22.81 -3.17 -41.97
C PHE A 7 21.42 -3.05 -41.33
N PHE A 8 20.39 -3.07 -42.18
CA PHE A 8 19.03 -3.46 -41.83
C PHE A 8 18.99 -4.93 -41.41
N ARG A 9 18.29 -5.25 -40.32
CA ARG A 9 17.77 -6.59 -40.02
C ARG A 9 16.38 -6.48 -39.40
N PRO A 10 15.29 -6.65 -40.17
CA PRO A 10 13.98 -6.94 -39.61
C PRO A 10 13.93 -8.43 -39.26
N LEU A 11 13.83 -8.76 -37.98
CA LEU A 11 13.59 -10.13 -37.54
C LEU A 11 12.09 -10.29 -37.34
N ALA A 12 11.44 -10.79 -38.40
CA ALA A 12 10.07 -11.26 -38.35
C ALA A 12 10.00 -12.48 -37.44
N VAL A 13 9.12 -12.43 -36.43
CA VAL A 13 8.69 -13.62 -35.68
C VAL A 13 7.18 -13.69 -35.79
N ALA A 14 6.72 -14.49 -36.74
CA ALA A 14 5.36 -14.97 -36.78
C ALA A 14 5.23 -16.08 -35.73
N LEU A 15 4.35 -15.89 -34.74
CA LEU A 15 3.89 -16.96 -33.89
C LEU A 15 2.36 -16.90 -33.80
N SER A 16 1.73 -17.65 -34.69
CA SER A 16 0.31 -17.98 -34.68
C SER A 16 0.02 -18.90 -33.49
N LEU A 17 -0.78 -18.45 -32.54
CA LEU A 17 -1.52 -19.35 -31.64
C LEU A 17 -3.00 -18.96 -31.65
N ALA A 18 -3.79 -19.74 -32.38
CA ALA A 18 -5.22 -19.84 -32.18
C ALA A 18 -5.48 -20.66 -30.91
N PHE A 19 -6.20 -20.09 -29.95
CA PHE A 19 -6.87 -20.84 -28.91
C PHE A 19 -8.34 -20.43 -28.87
N VAL A 20 -9.16 -21.29 -29.47
CA VAL A 20 -10.60 -21.36 -29.25
C VAL A 20 -10.81 -22.09 -27.93
N ALA A 21 -11.42 -21.41 -26.96
CA ALA A 21 -12.21 -22.04 -25.90
C ALA A 21 -13.01 -20.93 -25.19
N ALA A 22 -14.29 -20.79 -25.55
CA ALA A 22 -15.25 -20.04 -24.77
C ALA A 22 -15.83 -20.97 -23.68
N PRO A 23 -15.68 -20.67 -22.39
CA PRO A 23 -16.56 -21.21 -21.37
C PRO A 23 -17.74 -20.24 -21.20
N THR A 24 -18.90 -20.67 -21.69
CA THR A 24 -20.21 -20.21 -21.24
C THR A 24 -20.33 -20.40 -19.73
N VAL A 25 -20.29 -19.32 -18.96
CA VAL A 25 -20.65 -19.36 -17.53
C VAL A 25 -22.10 -18.89 -17.41
N ALA A 26 -22.98 -19.88 -17.29
CA ALA A 26 -24.38 -19.69 -17.00
C ALA A 26 -24.53 -18.96 -15.64
N PHE A 27 -25.22 -17.82 -15.65
CA PHE A 27 -25.79 -17.22 -14.45
C PHE A 27 -26.98 -18.08 -14.01
N ALA A 28 -26.70 -19.19 -13.32
CA ALA A 28 -27.69 -19.97 -12.61
C ALA A 28 -27.65 -19.53 -11.13
N GLY A 29 -28.71 -18.83 -10.71
CA GLY A 29 -28.95 -18.55 -9.32
C GLY A 29 -29.16 -19.86 -8.56
N THR A 30 -28.35 -20.07 -7.54
CA THR A 30 -28.63 -21.01 -6.45
C THR A 30 -28.21 -20.35 -5.16
N ASP A 31 -29.22 -19.96 -4.38
CA ASP A 31 -29.17 -19.77 -2.94
C ASP A 31 -28.36 -20.90 -2.28
N ALA A 32 -27.14 -20.56 -1.86
CA ALA A 32 -26.40 -21.31 -0.86
C ALA A 32 -25.52 -20.32 -0.12
N ALA A 33 -26.10 -19.72 0.92
CA ALA A 33 -25.35 -18.94 1.91
C ALA A 33 -24.22 -19.83 2.48
N PRO A 34 -22.94 -19.45 2.35
CA PRO A 34 -21.91 -20.12 3.11
C PRO A 34 -22.06 -19.70 4.57
N ALA A 35 -22.34 -20.71 5.40
CA ALA A 35 -22.39 -20.66 6.84
C ALA A 35 -21.36 -19.68 7.41
N ALA A 36 -21.86 -18.77 8.25
CA ALA A 36 -21.08 -17.86 9.06
C ALA A 36 -20.16 -18.65 9.99
N ALA A 37 -18.96 -18.98 9.51
CA ALA A 37 -17.84 -19.34 10.35
C ALA A 37 -17.61 -18.16 11.30
N LYS A 38 -17.66 -18.44 12.60
CA LYS A 38 -17.36 -17.50 13.69
C LYS A 38 -15.96 -16.92 13.49
N ASP A 39 -15.88 -15.79 12.80
CA ASP A 39 -14.63 -15.07 12.56
C ASP A 39 -14.23 -14.36 13.88
N GLU A 40 -13.22 -14.95 14.52
CA GLU A 40 -12.35 -14.36 15.54
C GLU A 40 -12.24 -12.83 15.41
N ALA A 41 -12.84 -12.13 16.36
CA ALA A 41 -12.68 -10.71 16.55
C ALA A 41 -11.19 -10.36 16.75
N GLY A 42 -10.58 -9.67 15.78
CA GLY A 42 -9.40 -8.84 16.08
C GLY A 42 -8.23 -8.84 15.09
N LYS A 43 -8.23 -9.66 14.02
CA LYS A 43 -7.16 -9.59 13.00
C LYS A 43 -7.74 -9.15 11.67
N LYS A 44 -7.52 -7.88 11.29
CA LYS A 44 -7.77 -7.42 9.91
C LYS A 44 -7.07 -8.39 8.96
N LYS A 45 -7.84 -9.18 8.19
CA LYS A 45 -7.33 -10.16 7.22
C LYS A 45 -6.30 -9.43 6.37
N ARG A 46 -5.03 -9.87 6.43
CA ARG A 46 -3.96 -9.29 5.61
C ARG A 46 -4.36 -9.54 4.15
N PRO A 47 -4.10 -8.60 3.21
CA PRO A 47 -4.36 -8.89 1.81
C PRO A 47 -3.64 -10.18 1.45
N ALA A 48 -4.38 -11.13 0.88
CA ALA A 48 -3.81 -12.31 0.26
C ALA A 48 -3.01 -11.80 -0.94
N PHE A 49 -1.71 -12.08 -0.95
CA PHE A 49 -0.84 -11.77 -2.09
C PHE A 49 -0.80 -12.98 -3.00
N PRO A 50 -0.63 -12.81 -4.33
CA PRO A 50 -0.48 -11.54 -5.05
C PRO A 50 -1.80 -10.74 -5.14
N ILE A 51 -1.69 -9.42 -5.24
CA ILE A 51 -2.85 -8.53 -5.45
C ILE A 51 -2.76 -7.82 -6.81
N PRO A 52 -3.87 -7.48 -7.47
CA PRO A 52 -3.83 -6.67 -8.69
C PRO A 52 -3.17 -5.30 -8.46
N ALA A 53 -2.41 -4.82 -9.44
CA ALA A 53 -1.72 -3.53 -9.38
C ALA A 53 -2.68 -2.37 -9.10
N ASP A 54 -3.82 -2.31 -9.80
CA ASP A 54 -4.83 -1.26 -9.59
C ASP A 54 -5.36 -1.24 -8.14
N ARG A 55 -5.58 -2.42 -7.56
CA ARG A 55 -6.01 -2.55 -6.15
C ARG A 55 -4.93 -2.07 -5.20
N PHE A 56 -3.65 -2.33 -5.51
CA PHE A 56 -2.54 -1.83 -4.71
C PHE A 56 -2.43 -0.31 -4.80
N GLU A 57 -2.52 0.28 -6.00
CA GLU A 57 -2.50 1.73 -6.20
C GLU A 57 -3.65 2.43 -5.44
N GLN A 58 -4.86 1.89 -5.53
CA GLN A 58 -6.01 2.39 -4.76
C GLN A 58 -5.73 2.35 -3.25
N GLN A 59 -5.14 1.28 -2.74
CA GLN A 59 -4.78 1.17 -1.32
C GLN A 59 -3.70 2.17 -0.91
N VAL A 60 -2.73 2.45 -1.79
CA VAL A 60 -1.69 3.45 -1.57
C VAL A 60 -2.29 4.85 -1.54
N ASN A 61 -3.12 5.21 -2.52
CA ASN A 61 -3.79 6.51 -2.60
C ASN A 61 -4.68 6.77 -1.37
N LYS A 62 -5.51 5.79 -1.00
CA LYS A 62 -6.35 5.87 0.21
C LYS A 62 -5.54 6.09 1.49
N ARG A 63 -4.33 5.53 1.56
CA ARG A 63 -3.43 5.76 2.71
C ARG A 63 -2.81 7.15 2.67
N ILE A 64 -2.43 7.65 1.49
CA ILE A 64 -1.90 9.00 1.32
C ILE A 64 -2.95 10.02 1.77
N GLU A 65 -4.19 9.91 1.30
CA GLU A 65 -5.31 10.77 1.69
C GLU A 65 -5.52 10.76 3.21
N LYS A 66 -5.64 9.56 3.81
CA LYS A 66 -5.82 9.42 5.26
C LYS A 66 -4.66 10.03 6.06
N VAL A 67 -3.43 10.00 5.53
CA VAL A 67 -2.28 10.63 6.20
C VAL A 67 -2.34 12.14 6.02
N ARG A 68 -2.76 12.66 4.87
CA ARG A 68 -2.98 14.09 4.64
C ARG A 68 -4.02 14.65 5.61
N GLU A 69 -5.18 14.02 5.74
CA GLU A 69 -6.23 14.40 6.70
C GLU A 69 -5.71 14.41 8.15
N ARG A 70 -4.92 13.39 8.53
CA ARG A 70 -4.31 13.32 9.86
C ARG A 70 -3.25 14.39 10.08
N MET A 71 -2.50 14.74 9.04
CA MET A 71 -1.52 15.82 9.10
C MET A 71 -2.24 17.15 9.29
N GLU A 72 -3.26 17.43 8.48
CA GLU A 72 -4.05 18.66 8.56
C GLU A 72 -4.78 18.81 9.89
N SER A 73 -5.47 17.76 10.36
CA SER A 73 -6.13 17.78 11.67
C SER A 73 -5.14 18.04 12.81
N ARG A 74 -3.93 17.48 12.74
CA ARG A 74 -2.87 17.76 13.73
C ARG A 74 -2.30 19.16 13.62
N MET A 75 -2.14 19.71 12.41
CA MET A 75 -1.68 21.07 12.20
C MET A 75 -2.70 22.10 12.71
N LYS A 76 -3.99 21.82 12.50
CA LYS A 76 -5.11 22.61 13.06
C LYS A 76 -5.12 22.52 14.59
N ALA A 77 -5.13 21.30 15.16
CA ALA A 77 -5.16 21.09 16.61
C ALA A 77 -3.95 21.69 17.36
N LYS A 78 -2.79 21.81 16.70
CA LYS A 78 -1.57 22.41 17.28
C LYS A 78 -1.38 23.88 16.94
N ASN A 79 -2.35 24.52 16.26
CA ASN A 79 -2.25 25.90 15.81
C ASN A 79 -0.93 26.21 15.08
N VAL A 80 -0.49 25.29 14.20
CA VAL A 80 0.75 25.48 13.45
C VAL A 80 0.60 26.72 12.54
N PRO A 81 1.57 27.64 12.48
CA PRO A 81 1.51 28.81 11.60
C PRO A 81 1.34 28.43 10.13
N GLU A 82 0.59 29.21 9.35
CA GLU A 82 0.24 28.87 7.95
C GLU A 82 1.49 28.66 7.08
N ALA A 83 2.53 29.48 7.25
CA ALA A 83 3.82 29.30 6.55
C ALA A 83 4.46 27.92 6.80
N LYS A 84 4.33 27.37 8.02
CA LYS A 84 4.79 26.02 8.34
C LYS A 84 3.83 24.94 7.83
N ARG A 85 2.53 25.22 7.72
CA ARG A 85 1.57 24.28 7.13
C ARG A 85 1.82 24.09 5.64
N GLU A 86 2.10 25.16 4.92
CA GLU A 86 2.43 25.09 3.50
C GLU A 86 3.72 24.31 3.24
N SER A 87 4.78 24.56 4.02
CA SER A 87 6.02 23.78 3.87
C SER A 87 5.80 22.30 4.17
N LEU A 88 4.98 21.96 5.18
CA LEU A 88 4.60 20.59 5.47
C LEU A 88 3.73 19.94 4.37
N ARG A 89 2.78 20.69 3.79
CA ARG A 89 1.98 20.22 2.64
C ARG A 89 2.87 19.93 1.43
N LYS A 90 3.77 20.86 1.07
CA LYS A 90 4.73 20.68 -0.03
C LYS A 90 5.65 19.47 0.20
N ALA A 91 6.22 19.34 1.40
CA ALA A 91 7.08 18.22 1.75
C ALA A 91 6.32 16.88 1.76
N PHE A 92 5.04 16.89 2.14
CA PHE A 92 4.18 15.71 2.07
C PHE A 92 3.87 15.32 0.61
N ASP A 93 3.53 16.28 -0.24
CA ASP A 93 3.16 16.03 -1.63
C ASP A 93 4.33 15.49 -2.46
N ALA A 94 5.55 15.98 -2.21
CA ALA A 94 6.77 15.43 -2.81
C ALA A 94 6.93 13.93 -2.46
N LYS A 95 6.84 13.59 -1.17
CA LYS A 95 6.94 12.19 -0.69
C LYS A 95 5.79 11.32 -1.19
N ALA A 96 4.58 11.86 -1.26
CA ALA A 96 3.42 11.15 -1.80
C ALA A 96 3.64 10.79 -3.28
N THR A 97 4.27 11.69 -4.04
CA THR A 97 4.60 11.47 -5.46
C THR A 97 5.61 10.35 -5.62
N GLU A 98 6.66 10.32 -4.80
CA GLU A 98 7.65 9.22 -4.78
C GLU A 98 7.00 7.86 -4.48
N ILE A 99 6.10 7.82 -3.48
CA ILE A 99 5.39 6.58 -3.11
C ILE A 99 4.45 6.12 -4.23
N ARG A 100 3.74 7.04 -4.89
CA ARG A 100 2.89 6.71 -6.06
C ARG A 100 3.72 6.19 -7.21
N ALA A 101 4.85 6.81 -7.51
CA ALA A 101 5.77 6.36 -8.56
C ALA A 101 6.31 4.96 -8.25
N ALA A 102 6.69 4.69 -6.99
CA ALA A 102 7.12 3.36 -6.56
C ALA A 102 5.99 2.32 -6.70
N ALA A 103 4.76 2.68 -6.33
CA ALA A 103 3.60 1.80 -6.48
C ALA A 103 3.32 1.44 -7.95
N LYS A 104 3.44 2.41 -8.86
CA LYS A 104 3.31 2.19 -10.31
C LYS A 104 4.42 1.29 -10.85
N ARG A 105 5.67 1.48 -10.42
CA ARG A 105 6.81 0.67 -10.85
C ARG A 105 6.63 -0.80 -10.47
N VAL A 106 6.23 -1.09 -9.23
CA VAL A 106 5.98 -2.47 -8.81
C VAL A 106 4.71 -3.08 -9.39
N GLY A 107 3.82 -2.26 -9.95
CA GLY A 107 2.59 -2.70 -10.59
C GLY A 107 2.71 -2.97 -12.09
N GLN A 108 3.90 -2.80 -12.70
CA GLN A 108 4.09 -2.96 -14.16
C GLN A 108 3.74 -4.36 -14.65
N ASP A 109 3.93 -5.38 -13.81
CA ASP A 109 3.60 -6.78 -14.11
C ASP A 109 2.11 -7.11 -13.91
N GLY A 110 1.26 -6.10 -13.65
CA GLY A 110 -0.18 -6.25 -13.42
C GLY A 110 -0.56 -6.82 -12.05
N THR A 111 0.38 -7.42 -11.34
CA THR A 111 0.21 -7.89 -9.96
C THR A 111 1.36 -7.42 -9.08
N VAL A 112 1.07 -7.22 -7.79
CA VAL A 112 2.04 -6.82 -6.78
C VAL A 112 2.17 -7.96 -5.77
N THR A 113 3.39 -8.45 -5.62
CA THR A 113 3.74 -9.47 -4.66
C THR A 113 3.93 -8.89 -3.25
N LYS A 114 4.07 -9.78 -2.28
CA LYS A 114 4.25 -9.40 -0.88
C LYS A 114 5.55 -8.63 -0.65
N ASP A 115 6.61 -8.95 -1.38
CA ASP A 115 7.93 -8.38 -1.14
C ASP A 115 8.05 -7.00 -1.79
N GLU A 116 7.53 -6.81 -2.99
CA GLU A 116 7.38 -5.50 -3.64
C GLU A 116 6.52 -4.54 -2.80
N ALA A 117 5.38 -5.02 -2.29
CA ALA A 117 4.54 -4.22 -1.40
C ALA A 117 5.27 -3.84 -0.10
N LYS A 118 6.16 -4.70 0.41
CA LYS A 118 7.01 -4.36 1.57
C LYS A 118 8.04 -3.31 1.21
N GLU A 119 8.61 -3.31 0.01
CA GLU A 119 9.59 -2.33 -0.44
C GLU A 119 8.98 -0.94 -0.53
N VAL A 120 7.82 -0.79 -1.19
CA VAL A 120 7.07 0.47 -1.22
C VAL A 120 6.76 0.95 0.20
N ARG A 121 6.42 0.02 1.10
CA ARG A 121 6.17 0.34 2.51
C ARG A 121 7.44 0.75 3.26
N LYS A 122 8.59 0.13 3.00
CA LYS A 122 9.88 0.48 3.60
C LYS A 122 10.31 1.87 3.12
N LEU A 123 10.19 2.15 1.82
CA LEU A 123 10.43 3.47 1.24
C LEU A 123 9.57 4.53 1.96
N ALA A 124 8.26 4.32 2.04
CA ALA A 124 7.36 5.22 2.75
C ALA A 124 7.72 5.43 4.24
N ARG A 125 8.32 4.43 4.90
CA ARG A 125 8.79 4.54 6.29
C ARG A 125 10.11 5.31 6.41
N SER A 126 11.04 5.10 5.48
CA SER A 126 12.34 5.77 5.46
C SER A 126 12.19 7.29 5.24
N LEU A 127 11.17 7.70 4.48
CA LEU A 127 10.84 9.11 4.26
C LEU A 127 10.25 9.81 5.51
N LYS A 128 9.89 9.06 6.56
CA LYS A 128 9.41 9.64 7.81
C LYS A 128 10.61 9.98 8.69
N PRO A 129 10.69 11.19 9.28
CA PRO A 129 11.74 11.49 10.26
C PRO A 129 11.71 10.43 11.36
N HIS A 130 12.87 9.82 11.59
CA HIS A 130 13.02 8.71 12.51
C HIS A 130 12.67 9.19 13.92
N LYS A 131 11.46 8.91 14.40
CA LYS A 131 11.12 9.09 15.81
C LYS A 131 11.98 8.07 16.54
N GLY A 132 12.97 8.54 17.31
CA GLY A 132 13.82 7.67 18.14
C GLY A 132 12.97 6.62 18.84
N LYS A 133 13.44 5.37 18.87
CA LYS A 133 12.81 4.28 19.63
C LYS A 133 12.81 4.68 21.11
N GLY A 134 11.80 5.43 21.54
CA GLY A 134 11.51 5.64 22.95
C GLY A 134 11.12 4.30 23.55
N LYS A 135 12.10 3.58 24.12
CA LYS A 135 11.86 2.55 25.12
C LYS A 135 11.16 3.23 26.28
N GLY A 136 9.83 3.16 26.32
CA GLY A 136 9.00 3.60 27.43
C GLY A 136 8.01 2.52 27.78
N LYS A 137 8.51 1.32 28.13
CA LYS A 137 7.70 0.35 28.88
C LYS A 137 7.58 0.89 30.31
N ASN A 138 6.62 1.78 30.56
CA ASN A 138 6.12 1.95 31.91
C ASN A 138 4.74 1.29 31.97
N LYS A 139 4.73 -0.04 32.05
CA LYS A 139 3.56 -0.79 32.49
C LYS A 139 3.49 -0.60 34.00
N GLY A 140 2.94 0.53 34.43
CA GLY A 140 2.48 0.69 35.80
C GLY A 140 1.38 -0.34 36.03
N HIS A 141 1.71 -1.41 36.76
CA HIS A 141 0.74 -2.33 37.30
C HIS A 141 -0.17 -1.54 38.25
N HIS A 142 -1.40 -1.26 37.84
CA HIS A 142 -2.48 -1.03 38.80
C HIS A 142 -2.75 -2.38 39.48
N ALA A 143 -1.92 -2.70 40.48
CA ALA A 143 -2.23 -3.75 41.44
C ALA A 143 -3.38 -3.24 42.30
N LYS A 144 -4.57 -3.65 41.90
CA LYS A 144 -5.80 -3.58 42.68
C LYS A 144 -5.60 -4.41 43.96
N LYS A 145 -5.11 -3.80 45.05
CA LYS A 145 -5.24 -4.41 46.38
C LYS A 145 -6.69 -4.23 46.85
N HIS A 146 -7.52 -5.20 46.48
CA HIS A 146 -8.61 -5.62 47.35
C HIS A 146 -8.00 -6.14 48.66
N GLY A 147 -8.69 -5.88 49.76
CA GLY A 147 -8.09 -5.78 51.09
C GLY A 147 -7.65 -7.07 51.77
N GLN A 148 -7.01 -6.89 52.92
CA GLN A 148 -7.13 -7.75 54.09
C GLN A 148 -6.49 -7.10 55.32
N THR A 149 -7.16 -7.29 56.47
CA THR A 149 -6.68 -7.27 57.88
C THR A 149 -6.19 -5.92 58.44
N ALA A 150 -6.63 -5.45 59.61
CA ALA A 150 -7.31 -6.04 60.75
C ALA A 150 -8.31 -5.04 61.37
#